data_AF-A0A3B8MDW5-F1
#
_entry.id   AF-A0A3B8MDW5-F1
#
_cell.length_a   1.000
_cell.length_b   1.000
_cell.length_c   1.000
_cell.angle_alpha   90.00
_cell.angle_beta   90.00
_cell.angle_gamma   90.00
#
_symmetry.space_group_name_H-M   'P 1'
#
loop_
_entity.id
_entity.type
_entity.pdbx_description
1 polymer ?
#
loop_
_entity_poly.entity_id
_entity_poly.type
_entity_poly.pdbx_seq_one_letter_code
_entity_poly.pdbx_strand_id
1 'polypeptide(L)'
;FHKASRDGSGKGDVCPSPGETVIGVVYDIDDSEREILDRIEGLGSGYRQEDVVVTLADGSTLEATTYIALDVDPSIKPYAWYLQHVLIGAREHGFPQDYISTIEVTTTHKDPDSGRRERELAIYA
;
A
#
# COMPACT_ATOMS: atom_id res chain seq x y z
N PHE A 1 7.16 -1.87 4.16
CA PHE A 1 7.05 -2.89 3.09
C PHE A 1 7.51 -4.26 3.57
N HIS A 2 6.78 -4.85 4.51
CA HIS A 2 7.15 -6.15 5.10
C HIS A 2 6.03 -7.17 4.98
N LYS A 3 4.88 -6.83 4.40
CA LYS A 3 3.79 -7.79 4.21
C LYS A 3 4.25 -8.84 3.22
N ALA A 4 4.35 -10.09 3.67
CA ALA A 4 4.82 -11.19 2.84
C ALA A 4 3.77 -11.49 1.77
N SER A 5 4.22 -11.58 0.52
CA SER A 5 3.37 -11.95 -0.62
C SER A 5 3.83 -13.28 -1.20
N ARG A 6 2.89 -14.01 -1.80
CA ARG A 6 3.13 -15.33 -2.41
C ARG A 6 4.10 -15.27 -3.59
N ASP A 7 4.30 -14.09 -4.17
CA ASP A 7 5.29 -13.86 -5.21
C ASP A 7 6.72 -13.73 -4.68
N GLY A 8 6.93 -13.76 -3.36
CA GLY A 8 8.25 -13.60 -2.74
C GLY A 8 8.69 -12.15 -2.57
N SER A 9 7.80 -11.18 -2.81
CA SER A 9 8.04 -9.76 -2.57
C SER A 9 7.33 -9.23 -1.33
N GLY A 10 7.81 -8.10 -0.81
CA GLY A 10 7.11 -7.32 0.20
C GLY A 10 6.05 -6.41 -0.37
N LYS A 11 4.93 -6.23 0.33
CA LYS A 11 3.90 -5.23 0.02
C LYS A 11 3.75 -4.21 1.17
N GLY A 12 2.94 -3.17 0.93
CA GLY A 12 2.61 -2.15 1.92
C GLY A 12 1.92 -2.74 3.15
N ASP A 13 2.13 -2.12 4.29
CA ASP A 13 1.44 -2.43 5.55
C ASP A 13 1.37 -1.16 6.39
N VAL A 14 0.35 -1.08 7.26
CA VAL A 14 0.23 -0.08 8.30
C VAL A 14 0.19 -0.82 9.63
N CYS A 15 1.13 -0.56 10.52
CA CYS A 15 1.17 -1.19 11.83
C CYS A 15 1.25 -0.14 12.95
N PRO A 16 0.75 -0.44 14.17
CA PRO A 16 0.85 0.49 15.29
C PRO A 16 2.31 0.88 15.57
N SER A 17 2.58 2.18 15.50
CA SER A 17 3.88 2.77 15.83
C SER A 17 3.65 4.13 16.48
N PRO A 18 3.70 4.24 17.83
CA PRO A 18 3.40 5.48 18.52
C PRO A 18 4.30 6.64 18.07
N GLY A 19 3.70 7.78 17.73
CA GLY A 19 4.41 8.98 17.29
C GLY A 19 4.73 9.02 15.79
N GLU A 20 4.48 7.93 15.06
CA GLU A 20 4.62 7.88 13.60
C GLU A 20 3.29 8.19 12.91
N THR A 21 3.36 8.56 11.63
CA THR A 21 2.18 8.86 10.81
C THR A 21 2.32 8.22 9.43
N VAL A 22 1.22 7.69 8.92
CA VAL A 22 1.11 7.20 7.54
C VAL A 22 0.20 8.14 6.77
N ILE A 23 0.66 8.61 5.61
CA ILE A 23 -0.15 9.38 4.67
C ILE A 23 -0.75 8.40 3.67
N GLY A 24 -2.05 8.51 3.45
CA GLY A 24 -2.80 7.66 2.53
C GLY A 24 -3.84 8.46 1.75
N VAL A 25 -4.61 7.76 0.93
CA VAL A 25 -5.74 8.31 0.17
C VAL A 25 -6.99 7.59 0.62
N VAL A 26 -8.06 8.34 0.90
CA VAL A 26 -9.38 7.77 1.18
C VAL A 26 -10.16 7.72 -0.12
N TYR A 27 -10.70 6.55 -0.43
CA TYR A 27 -11.60 6.33 -1.57
C TYR A 27 -13.01 6.07 -1.05
N ASP A 28 -13.99 6.66 -1.72
CA ASP A 28 -15.40 6.29 -1.59
C ASP A 28 -15.70 5.24 -2.66
N ILE A 29 -16.22 4.08 -2.24
CA ILE A 29 -16.52 2.93 -3.11
C ILE A 29 -17.93 2.44 -2.83
N ASP A 30 -18.56 1.81 -3.82
CA ASP A 30 -19.87 1.22 -3.61
C ASP A 30 -19.77 0.00 -2.68
N ASP A 31 -20.74 -0.19 -1.78
CA ASP A 31 -20.78 -1.32 -0.87
C ASP A 31 -20.71 -2.68 -1.61
N SER A 32 -21.23 -2.75 -2.84
CA SER A 32 -21.16 -3.93 -3.69
C SER A 32 -19.75 -4.25 -4.21
N GLU A 33 -18.85 -3.26 -4.24
CA GLU A 33 -17.45 -3.43 -4.65
C GLU A 33 -16.57 -3.89 -3.48
N ARG A 34 -17.05 -3.75 -2.24
CA ARG A 34 -16.30 -4.14 -1.03
C ARG A 34 -15.90 -5.62 -1.04
N GLU A 35 -16.81 -6.52 -1.45
CA GLU A 35 -16.50 -7.95 -1.52
C GLU A 35 -15.40 -8.26 -2.56
N ILE A 36 -15.29 -7.45 -3.61
CA ILE A 36 -14.23 -7.58 -4.61
C ILE A 36 -12.90 -7.13 -3.99
N LEU A 37 -12.90 -6.00 -3.29
CA LEU A 37 -11.72 -5.48 -2.60
C LEU A 37 -11.21 -6.47 -1.54
N ASP A 38 -12.10 -7.01 -0.69
CA ASP A 38 -11.76 -8.01 0.32
C ASP A 38 -11.08 -9.25 -0.28
N ARG A 39 -11.54 -9.68 -1.45
CA ARG A 39 -10.97 -10.83 -2.16
C ARG A 39 -9.59 -10.51 -2.73
N ILE A 40 -9.40 -9.31 -3.28
CA ILE A 40 -8.12 -8.85 -3.83
C ILE A 40 -7.07 -8.75 -2.72
N GLU A 41 -7.44 -8.17 -1.57
CA GLU A 41 -6.56 -8.07 -0.40
C GLU A 41 -6.33 -9.44 0.26
N GLY A 42 -7.20 -10.41 0.00
CA GLY A 42 -7.11 -11.74 0.58
C GLY A 42 -7.48 -11.73 2.07
N LEU A 43 -8.58 -11.05 2.41
CA LEU A 43 -9.09 -10.93 3.77
C LEU A 43 -9.09 -12.28 4.51
N GLY A 44 -8.48 -12.29 5.71
CA GLY A 44 -8.33 -13.49 6.54
C GLY A 44 -7.15 -14.39 6.19
N SER A 45 -6.38 -14.08 5.14
CA SER A 45 -5.16 -14.83 4.78
C SER A 45 -3.95 -13.95 4.46
N GLY A 46 -4.15 -12.77 3.86
CA GLY A 46 -3.10 -11.79 3.57
C GLY A 46 -3.18 -10.58 4.50
N TYR A 47 -4.38 -10.04 4.66
CA TYR A 47 -4.68 -8.91 5.54
C TYR A 47 -5.91 -9.21 6.42
N ARG A 48 -6.01 -8.48 7.53
CA ARG A 48 -7.24 -8.30 8.30
C ARG A 48 -7.78 -6.90 8.06
N GLN A 49 -9.09 -6.76 8.11
CA GLN A 49 -9.73 -5.45 8.11
C GLN A 49 -9.49 -4.75 9.46
N GLU A 50 -9.35 -3.44 9.43
CA GLU A 50 -9.32 -2.58 10.61
C GLU A 50 -10.07 -1.28 10.30
N ASP A 51 -10.99 -0.90 11.18
CA ASP A 51 -11.60 0.43 11.14
C ASP A 51 -10.69 1.43 11.84
N VAL A 52 -10.43 2.54 11.16
CA VAL A 52 -9.50 3.58 11.59
C VAL A 52 -10.17 4.94 11.52
N VAL A 53 -9.71 5.86 12.37
CA VAL A 53 -10.06 7.27 12.27
C VAL A 53 -8.89 7.99 11.63
N VAL A 54 -9.11 8.57 10.44
CA VAL A 54 -8.09 9.33 9.72
C VAL A 54 -8.34 10.82 9.83
N THR A 55 -7.28 11.62 9.78
CA THR A 55 -7.37 13.09 9.72
C THR A 55 -7.23 13.54 8.27
N LEU A 56 -8.21 14.31 7.79
CA LEU A 56 -8.22 14.87 6.44
C LEU A 56 -7.39 16.15 6.36
N ALA A 57 -7.10 16.61 5.14
CA ALA A 57 -6.27 17.79 4.89
C ALA A 57 -6.83 19.09 5.49
N ASP A 58 -8.16 19.17 5.68
CA ASP A 58 -8.83 20.30 6.33
C ASP A 58 -8.85 20.21 7.87
N GLY A 59 -8.24 19.17 8.44
CA GLY A 59 -8.19 18.90 9.87
C GLY A 59 -9.42 18.19 10.43
N SER A 60 -10.42 17.90 9.60
CA SER A 60 -11.56 17.07 10.01
C SER A 60 -11.16 15.59 10.14
N THR A 61 -12.00 14.80 10.81
CA THR A 61 -11.77 13.37 10.99
C THR A 61 -12.82 12.55 10.25
N LEU A 62 -12.42 11.40 9.72
CA LEU A 62 -13.28 10.48 9.00
C LEU A 62 -13.04 9.04 9.49
N GLU A 63 -14.12 8.30 9.73
CA GLU A 63 -14.06 6.84 9.91
C GLU A 63 -13.86 6.19 8.54
N ALA A 64 -12.84 5.35 8.43
CA ALA A 64 -12.52 4.62 7.21
C ALA A 64 -12.07 3.21 7.55
N THR A 65 -12.13 2.33 6.57
CA THR A 65 -11.64 0.97 6.69
C THR A 65 -10.30 0.83 5.97
N THR A 66 -9.36 0.11 6.57
CA THR A 66 -8.07 -0.25 5.96
C THR A 66 -7.74 -1.72 6.20
N TYR A 67 -6.66 -2.19 5.58
CA TYR A 67 -6.19 -3.57 5.64
C TYR A 67 -4.80 -3.63 6.29
N ILE A 68 -4.68 -4.42 7.36
CA ILE A 68 -3.47 -4.60 8.17
C ILE A 68 -2.91 -6.00 7.94
N ALA A 69 -1.61 -6.12 7.66
CA ALA A 69 -0.99 -7.37 7.26
C ALA A 69 -1.07 -8.43 8.37
N LEU A 70 -1.40 -9.67 7.99
CA LEU A 70 -1.41 -10.82 8.91
C LEU A 70 -0.07 -11.56 8.95
N ASP A 71 0.64 -11.58 7.81
CA ASP A 71 1.94 -12.24 7.66
C ASP A 71 2.99 -11.21 7.25
N VAL A 72 3.99 -11.02 8.10
CA VAL A 72 5.01 -9.99 7.96
C VAL A 72 6.41 -10.58 8.12
N ASP A 73 7.30 -10.20 7.22
CA ASP A 73 8.72 -10.53 7.23
C ASP A 73 9.53 -9.27 6.97
N PRO A 74 10.23 -8.70 7.97
CA PRO A 74 11.04 -7.49 7.80
C PRO A 74 12.22 -7.65 6.83
N SER A 75 12.65 -8.89 6.56
CA SER A 75 13.75 -9.20 5.66
C SER A 75 13.35 -9.08 4.18
N ILE A 76 12.06 -9.28 3.88
CA ILE A 76 11.54 -9.19 2.51
C ILE A 76 11.58 -7.73 2.03
N LYS A 77 11.69 -7.54 0.71
CA LYS A 77 11.69 -6.23 0.07
C LYS A 77 10.66 -6.20 -1.06
N PRO A 78 10.05 -5.05 -1.36
CA PRO A 78 9.15 -4.93 -2.48
C PRO A 78 9.92 -5.06 -3.80
N TYR A 79 9.21 -5.49 -4.85
CA TYR A 79 9.74 -5.35 -6.20
C TYR A 79 9.81 -3.88 -6.60
N ALA A 80 10.80 -3.54 -7.42
CA ALA A 80 11.00 -2.17 -7.89
C ALA A 80 9.76 -1.59 -8.61
N TRP A 81 9.05 -2.41 -9.39
CA TRP A 81 7.82 -1.99 -10.07
C TRP A 81 6.68 -1.70 -9.09
N TYR A 82 6.59 -2.43 -7.98
CA TYR A 82 5.59 -2.20 -6.95
C TYR A 82 5.83 -0.87 -6.22
N LEU A 83 7.09 -0.59 -5.85
CA LEU A 83 7.44 0.72 -5.28
C LEU A 83 7.13 1.86 -6.26
N GLN A 84 7.29 1.63 -7.56
CA GLN A 84 6.95 2.61 -8.58
C GLN A 84 5.44 2.94 -8.59
N HIS A 85 4.54 1.97 -8.42
CA HIS A 85 3.10 2.25 -8.24
C HIS A 85 2.85 3.17 -7.05
N VAL A 86 3.46 2.85 -5.89
CA VAL A 86 3.29 3.64 -4.67
C VAL A 86 3.78 5.08 -4.87
N LEU A 87 4.94 5.25 -5.50
CA LEU A 87 5.49 6.58 -5.78
C LEU A 87 4.68 7.37 -6.80
N ILE A 88 4.11 6.71 -7.82
CA ILE A 88 3.23 7.37 -8.79
C ILE A 88 1.96 7.85 -8.09
N GLY A 89 1.29 6.98 -7.34
CA GLY A 89 0.09 7.35 -6.58
C GLY A 89 0.35 8.47 -5.57
N ALA A 90 1.44 8.39 -4.80
CA ALA A 90 1.81 9.44 -3.86
C ALA A 90 2.00 10.81 -4.54
N ARG A 91 2.65 10.84 -5.72
CA ARG A 91 2.86 12.08 -6.48
C ARG A 91 1.55 12.59 -7.11
N GLU A 92 0.75 11.69 -7.65
CA GLU A 92 -0.55 12.01 -8.27
C GLU A 92 -1.50 12.67 -7.27
N HIS A 93 -1.53 12.17 -6.03
CA HIS A 93 -2.34 12.74 -4.95
C HIS A 93 -1.65 13.88 -4.17
N GLY A 94 -0.52 14.39 -4.66
CA GLY A 94 0.12 15.58 -4.12
C GLY A 94 0.69 15.40 -2.71
N PHE A 95 1.20 14.22 -2.37
CA PHE A 95 1.81 13.97 -1.07
C PHE A 95 2.99 14.92 -0.81
N PRO A 96 3.28 15.28 0.46
CA PRO A 96 4.44 16.08 0.80
C PRO A 96 5.75 15.48 0.27
N GLN A 97 6.63 16.32 -0.26
CA GLN A 97 7.87 15.88 -0.91
C GLN A 97 8.83 15.18 0.06
N ASP A 98 8.84 15.58 1.33
CA ASP A 98 9.59 14.91 2.39
C ASP A 98 9.07 13.49 2.63
N TYR A 99 7.74 13.30 2.67
CA TYR A 99 7.13 11.98 2.76
C TYR A 99 7.45 11.11 1.54
N ILE A 100 7.34 11.65 0.32
CA ILE A 100 7.72 10.93 -0.91
C ILE A 100 9.20 10.51 -0.85
N SER A 101 10.09 11.39 -0.39
CA SER A 101 11.52 11.07 -0.23
C SER A 101 11.75 9.88 0.70
N THR A 102 10.94 9.71 1.76
CA THR A 102 11.02 8.53 2.64
C THR A 102 10.65 7.23 1.93
N ILE A 103 9.72 7.29 0.97
CA ILE A 103 9.32 6.12 0.17
C ILE A 103 10.42 5.79 -0.83
N GLU A 104 11.00 6.80 -1.49
CA GLU A 104 12.01 6.64 -2.55
C GLU A 104 13.26 5.89 -2.11
N VAL A 105 13.68 6.08 -0.85
CA VAL A 105 14.87 5.40 -0.30
C VAL A 105 14.63 3.94 0.09
N THR A 106 13.41 3.43 -0.11
CA THR A 106 13.08 2.03 0.15
C THR A 106 13.93 1.11 -0.73
N THR A 107 14.67 0.20 -0.11
CA THR A 107 15.42 -0.83 -0.83
C THR A 107 14.44 -1.79 -1.53
N THR A 108 14.68 -2.01 -2.82
CA THR A 108 13.88 -2.93 -3.65
C THR A 108 14.75 -4.03 -4.23
N HIS A 109 14.13 -5.07 -4.78
CA HIS A 109 14.82 -6.01 -5.65
C HIS A 109 14.06 -6.17 -6.98
N LYS A 110 14.75 -6.77 -7.97
CA LYS A 110 14.17 -7.00 -9.29
C LYS A 110 13.24 -8.20 -9.27
N ASP A 111 12.08 -8.06 -9.89
CA ASP A 111 11.18 -9.18 -10.14
C ASP A 111 11.84 -10.19 -11.10
N PRO A 112 11.94 -11.49 -10.74
CA PRO A 112 12.45 -12.52 -11.66
C PRO A 112 11.52 -12.71 -12.88
N ASP A 113 10.23 -12.42 -12.76
CA ASP A 113 9.30 -12.39 -13.89
C ASP A 113 9.42 -11.05 -14.63
N SER A 114 10.30 -11.03 -15.64
CA SER A 114 10.53 -9.82 -16.46
C SER A 114 9.28 -9.32 -17.20
N GLY A 115 8.31 -10.20 -17.50
CA GLY A 115 7.08 -9.82 -18.18
C GLY A 115 6.06 -9.16 -17.24
N ARG A 116 6.10 -9.48 -15.94
CA ARG A 116 5.19 -8.87 -14.96
C ARG A 116 5.40 -7.38 -14.85
N ARG A 117 6.65 -6.94 -14.75
CA ARG A 117 6.98 -5.51 -14.70
C ARG A 117 6.33 -4.71 -15.83
N GLU A 118 6.40 -5.22 -17.06
CA GLU A 118 5.82 -4.54 -18.22
C GLU A 118 4.30 -4.46 -18.14
N ARG A 119 3.63 -5.57 -17.77
CA ARG A 119 2.17 -5.61 -17.58
C ARG A 119 1.69 -4.66 -16.50
N GLU A 120 2.37 -4.65 -15.35
CA GLU A 120 2.00 -3.80 -14.21
C GLU A 120 2.16 -2.31 -14.54
N LEU A 121 3.27 -1.93 -15.18
CA LEU A 121 3.54 -0.52 -15.51
C LEU A 121 2.82 -0.02 -16.77
N ALA A 122 2.19 -0.89 -17.55
CA ALA A 122 1.47 -0.51 -18.77
C ALA A 122 0.25 0.39 -18.49
N ILE A 123 -0.26 0.42 -17.26
CA ILE A 123 -1.38 1.31 -16.87
C ILE A 123 -1.00 2.80 -16.89
N TYR A 124 0.29 3.12 -16.95
CA TYR A 124 0.82 4.49 -16.97
C TYR A 124 1.38 4.92 -18.34
N ALA A 125 1.22 4.07 -19.36
CA ALA A 125 1.74 4.30 -20.71
C ALA A 125 0.76 5.10 -21.59
#